data_AF-A0A6B9V391-F1
#
_entry.id   AF-A0A6B9V391-F1
#
_cell.length_a   1.000
_cell.length_b   1.000
_cell.length_c   1.000
_cell.angle_alpha   90.00
_cell.angle_beta   90.00
_cell.angle_gamma   90.00
#
_symmetry.space_group_name_H-M   'P 1'
#
loop_
_entity.id
_entity.type
_entity.pdbx_description
1 polymer ?
#
loop_
_entity_poly.entity_id
_entity_poly.type
_entity_poly.pdbx_seq_one_letter_code
_entity_poly.pdbx_strand_id
1 'polypeptide(L)'
;MQHNMLMTATKAKDCTTSTLLELFTEMKNQTNTDSINFPPPRSPSSQFSSECWFDDACILDMDYFVKTLSGIKAKGVRADLIGSIITHYASKWLPDLSAGDLAEKGLTQFEESPESVTASWMKKRFFVETLVGVLPPEKDAIPCNFLLRLLRTANMVGVEASYRHELERRISWQLDQASLRELVIPSFSHTCGTLLDVELVIRLVKRFVGLDSEGAKSGAALVKVAKLVDCYLAEAAVDANLSLSEFVTLAGALPSHARATDDGLYRAIDTYLKAHPSVSKEDRKGLCRLIDSRKLTPEASLHAAQNERFPVRAVIQVLLSEQTKLNRNLDWSGSLISSTRSPNGVLDACLSKREMNAQHMEIRKLKEELYRVQSQCNAMQVQMERMVEKKKGFFKWMRFGVMPNAFGSKGFGGVEKIDEVVEGEVGFGRQTPMDMKTKLVKGRTPHKWRKSLS
;
A
#
# COMPACT_ATOMS: atom_id res chain seq x y z
N MET A 1 37.56 -9.82 33.84
CA MET A 1 36.13 -10.16 33.62
C MET A 1 35.58 -9.46 32.36
N GLN A 2 36.06 -9.79 31.16
CA GLN A 2 35.54 -9.12 29.94
C GLN A 2 35.73 -9.94 28.64
N HIS A 3 35.85 -11.27 28.75
CA HIS A 3 36.11 -12.15 27.60
C HIS A 3 35.21 -13.41 27.54
N ASN A 4 34.09 -13.42 28.28
CA ASN A 4 33.09 -14.50 28.30
C ASN A 4 31.66 -14.04 27.92
N MET A 5 31.46 -12.79 27.51
CA MET A 5 30.14 -12.26 27.09
C MET A 5 29.88 -12.28 25.58
N LEU A 6 30.87 -12.66 24.74
CA LEU A 6 30.72 -12.63 23.28
C LEU A 6 30.33 -13.97 22.64
N MET A 7 30.37 -15.07 23.40
CA MET A 7 30.02 -16.42 22.91
C MET A 7 28.58 -16.87 23.18
N THR A 8 27.79 -16.07 23.92
CA THR A 8 26.36 -16.31 24.13
C THR A 8 25.46 -15.59 23.13
N ALA A 9 25.98 -14.59 22.40
CA ALA A 9 25.21 -13.77 21.47
C ALA A 9 25.00 -14.39 20.06
N THR A 10 25.78 -15.42 19.70
CA THR A 10 25.70 -16.09 18.39
C THR A 10 24.83 -17.35 18.37
N LYS A 11 24.37 -17.85 19.53
CA LYS A 11 23.53 -19.06 19.60
C LYS A 11 22.01 -18.77 19.65
N ALA A 12 21.61 -17.50 19.58
CA ALA A 12 20.23 -17.05 19.74
C ALA A 12 19.50 -16.70 18.42
N LYS A 13 20.15 -16.80 17.26
CA LYS A 13 19.55 -16.47 15.95
C LYS A 13 19.04 -17.68 15.14
N ASP A 14 19.58 -18.87 15.38
CA ASP A 14 19.20 -20.08 14.62
C ASP A 14 18.13 -20.93 15.33
N CYS A 15 17.77 -20.59 16.58
CA CYS A 15 16.85 -21.41 17.38
C CYS A 15 15.37 -21.19 17.03
N THR A 16 14.99 -20.03 16.49
CA THR A 16 13.57 -19.71 16.20
C THR A 16 13.04 -20.32 14.91
N THR A 17 13.90 -20.58 13.92
CA THR A 17 13.53 -21.21 12.65
C THR A 17 13.44 -22.72 12.77
N SER A 18 14.36 -23.37 13.51
CA SER A 18 14.31 -24.81 13.81
C SER A 18 13.02 -25.16 14.54
N THR A 19 12.71 -24.47 15.64
CA THR A 19 11.50 -24.74 16.43
C THR A 19 10.20 -24.46 15.68
N LEU A 20 10.17 -23.52 14.72
CA LEU A 20 9.01 -23.33 13.84
C LEU A 20 8.85 -24.49 12.85
N LEU A 21 9.92 -24.91 12.19
CA LEU A 21 9.88 -26.05 11.27
C LEU A 21 9.56 -27.36 12.00
N GLU A 22 10.08 -27.54 13.22
CA GLU A 22 9.71 -28.64 14.12
C GLU A 22 8.22 -28.58 14.47
N LEU A 23 7.67 -27.42 14.88
CA LEU A 23 6.23 -27.30 15.20
C LEU A 23 5.32 -27.52 13.97
N PHE A 24 5.70 -27.02 12.79
CA PHE A 24 4.97 -27.30 11.55
C PHE A 24 5.07 -28.77 11.12
N THR A 25 6.18 -29.45 11.44
CA THR A 25 6.40 -30.87 11.15
C THR A 25 5.65 -31.75 12.14
N GLU A 26 5.60 -31.37 13.42
CA GLU A 26 4.84 -32.02 14.48
C GLU A 26 3.33 -31.96 14.17
N MET A 27 2.82 -30.79 13.78
CA MET A 27 1.45 -30.63 13.28
C MET A 27 1.15 -31.48 12.03
N LYS A 28 2.14 -31.74 11.18
CA LYS A 28 1.99 -32.54 9.95
C LYS A 28 2.09 -34.06 10.20
N ASN A 29 2.79 -34.47 11.26
CA ASN A 29 2.98 -35.89 11.58
C ASN A 29 1.83 -36.46 12.42
N GLN A 30 1.18 -35.63 13.24
CA GLN A 30 0.06 -36.07 14.09
C GLN A 30 -1.26 -36.31 13.33
N THR A 31 -1.39 -35.89 12.07
CA THR A 31 -2.54 -36.20 11.21
C THR A 31 -2.41 -37.56 10.51
N ASN A 32 -1.45 -38.41 10.89
CA ASN A 32 -1.07 -39.58 10.08
C ASN A 32 -0.72 -40.83 10.92
N THR A 33 -1.57 -41.15 11.90
CA THR A 33 -1.53 -42.43 12.64
C THR A 33 -2.94 -42.98 12.87
N ASP A 34 -3.38 -43.87 11.99
CA ASP A 34 -3.92 -45.17 12.40
C ASP A 34 -3.97 -46.13 11.19
N SER A 35 -3.26 -47.25 11.29
CA SER A 35 -3.03 -48.18 10.19
C SER A 35 -3.66 -49.54 10.46
N ILE A 36 -4.66 -49.93 9.66
CA ILE A 36 -5.17 -51.31 9.59
C ILE A 36 -5.07 -51.78 8.13
N ASN A 37 -4.45 -52.95 7.94
CA ASN A 37 -4.05 -53.50 6.64
C ASN A 37 -5.20 -53.92 5.72
N PHE A 38 -5.04 -53.73 4.40
CA PHE A 38 -5.19 -54.74 3.31
C PHE A 38 -4.67 -54.15 1.95
N PRO A 39 -4.54 -54.90 0.83
CA PRO A 39 -3.35 -54.82 -0.04
C PRO A 39 -3.43 -53.88 -1.27
N PRO A 40 -2.28 -53.56 -1.91
CA PRO A 40 -2.17 -52.70 -3.10
C PRO A 40 -2.02 -53.48 -4.44
N PRO A 41 -1.91 -52.83 -5.61
CA PRO A 41 -2.57 -51.59 -6.05
C PRO A 41 -3.18 -51.68 -7.47
N ARG A 42 -4.05 -50.73 -7.83
CA ARG A 42 -4.11 -50.17 -9.20
C ARG A 42 -4.30 -48.65 -9.14
N SER A 43 -3.31 -47.91 -9.59
CA SER A 43 -3.43 -46.47 -9.87
C SER A 43 -4.36 -46.23 -11.06
N PRO A 44 -5.05 -45.08 -11.11
CA PRO A 44 -4.44 -44.00 -11.89
C PRO A 44 -4.28 -42.69 -11.11
N SER A 45 -3.25 -41.96 -11.48
CA SER A 45 -3.02 -40.57 -11.09
C SER A 45 -4.10 -39.64 -11.67
N SER A 46 -4.90 -39.01 -10.82
CA SER A 46 -5.60 -37.74 -11.12
C SER A 46 -6.14 -37.12 -9.84
N GLN A 47 -6.14 -35.79 -9.78
CA GLN A 47 -6.86 -34.92 -8.85
C GLN A 47 -6.61 -35.14 -7.35
N PHE A 48 -6.02 -34.11 -6.73
CA PHE A 48 -6.33 -33.78 -5.33
C PHE A 48 -7.86 -33.59 -5.25
N SER A 49 -8.53 -34.51 -4.56
CA SER A 49 -9.94 -34.37 -4.20
C SER A 49 -10.11 -33.11 -3.35
N SER A 50 -11.09 -32.28 -3.70
CA SER A 50 -11.53 -31.17 -2.86
C SER A 50 -12.11 -31.75 -1.56
N GLU A 51 -11.31 -31.83 -0.50
CA GLU A 51 -11.76 -32.36 0.79
C GLU A 51 -12.91 -31.52 1.35
N CYS A 52 -13.89 -32.18 1.97
CA CYS A 52 -15.07 -31.53 2.55
C CYS A 52 -14.70 -30.61 3.72
N TRP A 53 -14.51 -29.34 3.39
CA TRP A 53 -14.53 -28.21 4.31
C TRP A 53 -15.70 -28.26 5.31
N PHE A 54 -15.35 -28.18 6.60
CA PHE A 54 -16.24 -28.09 7.78
C PHE A 54 -16.92 -29.37 8.29
N ASP A 55 -16.37 -30.56 8.03
CA ASP A 55 -16.68 -31.75 8.84
C ASP A 55 -16.29 -31.56 10.32
N ASP A 56 -16.80 -32.39 11.24
CA ASP A 56 -16.54 -32.29 12.69
C ASP A 56 -15.04 -32.38 13.06
N ALA A 57 -14.25 -33.03 12.20
CA ALA A 57 -12.78 -33.03 12.27
C ALA A 57 -12.17 -31.61 12.20
N CYS A 58 -12.79 -30.68 11.47
CA CYS A 58 -12.36 -29.29 11.36
C CYS A 58 -12.61 -28.51 12.66
N ILE A 59 -13.68 -28.85 13.40
CA ILE A 59 -13.97 -28.25 14.70
C ILE A 59 -12.96 -28.73 15.74
N LEU A 60 -12.64 -30.04 15.72
CA LEU A 60 -11.61 -30.62 16.58
C LEU A 60 -10.20 -30.06 16.28
N ASP A 61 -9.86 -29.85 15.00
CA ASP A 61 -8.64 -29.15 14.58
C ASP A 61 -8.60 -27.71 15.10
N MET A 62 -9.74 -27.00 15.10
CA MET A 62 -9.80 -25.64 15.66
C MET A 62 -9.56 -25.61 17.17
N ASP A 63 -10.18 -26.50 17.94
CA ASP A 63 -9.93 -26.62 19.39
C ASP A 63 -8.46 -26.96 19.69
N TYR A 64 -7.86 -27.85 18.90
CA TYR A 64 -6.44 -28.18 19.00
C TYR A 64 -5.54 -27.00 18.64
N PHE A 65 -5.89 -26.26 17.59
CA PHE A 65 -5.19 -25.05 17.17
C PHE A 65 -5.23 -23.97 18.26
N VAL A 66 -6.40 -23.70 18.88
CA VAL A 66 -6.54 -22.71 19.97
C VAL A 66 -5.70 -23.11 21.20
N LYS A 67 -5.69 -24.39 21.59
CA LYS A 67 -4.85 -24.91 22.68
C LYS A 67 -3.36 -24.77 22.36
N THR A 68 -2.95 -25.16 21.16
CA THR A 68 -1.56 -25.04 20.67
C THR A 68 -1.10 -23.59 20.64
N LEU A 69 -1.93 -22.69 20.11
CA LEU A 69 -1.68 -21.25 20.07
C LEU A 69 -1.55 -20.64 21.48
N SER A 70 -2.32 -21.13 22.45
CA SER A 70 -2.21 -20.74 23.86
C SER A 70 -0.88 -21.20 24.47
N GLY A 71 -0.42 -22.41 24.16
CA GLY A 71 0.91 -22.89 24.53
C GLY A 71 2.05 -22.12 23.87
N ILE A 72 1.88 -21.69 22.61
CA ILE A 72 2.83 -20.82 21.89
C ILE A 72 2.89 -19.43 22.53
N LYS A 73 1.74 -18.84 22.89
CA LYS A 73 1.65 -17.57 23.64
C LYS A 73 2.37 -17.66 24.99
N ALA A 74 2.15 -18.75 25.75
CA ALA A 74 2.79 -18.98 27.04
C ALA A 74 4.33 -19.11 26.96
N LYS A 75 4.88 -19.52 25.81
CA LYS A 75 6.32 -19.56 25.54
C LYS A 75 6.94 -18.20 25.18
N GLY A 76 6.17 -17.11 25.19
CA GLY A 76 6.66 -15.75 24.89
C GLY A 76 6.98 -15.52 23.42
N VAL A 77 6.35 -16.25 22.50
CA VAL A 77 6.54 -16.07 21.06
C VAL A 77 6.00 -14.71 20.61
N ARG A 78 6.71 -14.03 19.69
CA ARG A 78 6.38 -12.67 19.24
C ARG A 78 5.01 -12.62 18.54
N ALA A 79 4.25 -11.54 18.78
CA ALA A 79 2.88 -11.38 18.31
C ALA A 79 2.73 -11.43 16.77
N ASP A 80 3.69 -10.90 16.02
CA ASP A 80 3.72 -10.95 14.54
C ASP A 80 3.88 -12.37 13.99
N LEU A 81 4.64 -13.22 14.69
CA LEU A 81 4.79 -14.63 14.34
C LEU A 81 3.52 -15.43 14.69
N ILE A 82 2.92 -15.16 15.86
CA ILE A 82 1.61 -15.72 16.24
C ILE A 82 0.56 -15.31 15.21
N GLY A 83 0.56 -14.04 14.78
CA GLY A 83 -0.33 -13.54 13.75
C GLY A 83 -0.11 -14.17 12.38
N SER A 84 1.15 -14.41 12.00
CA SER A 84 1.49 -15.15 10.77
C SER A 84 0.97 -16.59 10.80
N ILE A 85 1.07 -17.28 11.94
CA ILE A 85 0.50 -18.63 12.15
C ILE A 85 -1.02 -18.61 12.00
N ILE A 86 -1.72 -17.64 12.61
CA ILE A 86 -3.17 -17.48 12.49
C ILE A 86 -3.58 -17.17 11.05
N THR A 87 -2.91 -16.24 10.37
CA THR A 87 -3.21 -15.90 8.98
C THR A 87 -3.00 -17.09 8.05
N HIS A 88 -1.95 -17.89 8.25
CA HIS A 88 -1.72 -19.11 7.47
C HIS A 88 -2.80 -20.16 7.73
N TYR A 89 -3.09 -20.46 9.00
CA TYR A 89 -4.13 -21.40 9.41
C TYR A 89 -5.51 -21.00 8.88
N ALA A 90 -5.89 -19.72 9.03
CA ALA A 90 -7.14 -19.19 8.51
C ALA A 90 -7.22 -19.26 6.98
N SER A 91 -6.11 -19.04 6.26
CA SER A 91 -6.07 -19.14 4.79
C SER A 91 -6.20 -20.57 4.27
N LYS A 92 -5.81 -21.59 5.06
CA LYS A 92 -6.02 -23.01 4.75
C LYS A 92 -7.51 -23.35 4.74
N TRP A 93 -8.26 -22.86 5.74
CA TRP A 93 -9.66 -23.20 5.97
C TRP A 93 -10.66 -22.21 5.33
N LEU A 94 -10.22 -20.99 5.04
CA LEU A 94 -10.97 -19.96 4.31
C LEU A 94 -10.10 -19.40 3.18
N PRO A 95 -10.15 -19.99 1.97
CA PRO A 95 -9.38 -19.51 0.81
C PRO A 95 -9.65 -18.04 0.44
N ASP A 96 -10.84 -17.52 0.76
CA ASP A 96 -11.24 -16.10 0.70
C ASP A 96 -10.26 -15.16 1.44
N LEU A 97 -9.54 -15.68 2.45
CA LEU A 97 -8.55 -14.96 3.25
C LEU A 97 -7.10 -15.10 2.72
N SER A 98 -6.89 -15.86 1.65
CA SER A 98 -5.60 -15.93 0.94
C SER A 98 -5.37 -14.69 0.07
N ALA A 99 -4.12 -14.28 -0.10
CA ALA A 99 -3.77 -13.02 -0.78
C ALA A 99 -3.68 -13.15 -2.32
N GLY A 100 -4.10 -14.30 -2.87
CA GLY A 100 -4.03 -14.59 -4.29
C GLY A 100 -5.05 -13.81 -5.12
N ASP A 101 -4.81 -13.74 -6.42
CA ASP A 101 -5.80 -13.29 -7.39
C ASP A 101 -6.89 -14.35 -7.59
N LEU A 102 -7.83 -14.43 -6.65
CA LEU A 102 -9.17 -14.94 -6.94
C LEU A 102 -9.96 -13.89 -7.74
N ALA A 103 -9.51 -13.69 -8.98
CA ALA A 103 -10.45 -13.37 -10.04
C ALA A 103 -11.28 -14.63 -10.33
N GLU A 104 -12.60 -14.48 -10.39
CA GLU A 104 -13.52 -15.43 -11.04
C GLU A 104 -13.50 -16.91 -10.58
N LYS A 105 -13.34 -17.16 -9.28
CA LYS A 105 -14.09 -18.26 -8.64
C LYS A 105 -15.25 -17.67 -7.84
N GLY A 106 -16.40 -17.59 -8.49
CA GLY A 106 -17.63 -17.07 -7.91
C GLY A 106 -18.20 -17.96 -6.80
N LEU A 107 -19.35 -17.53 -6.26
CA LEU A 107 -20.12 -18.14 -5.16
C LEU A 107 -20.63 -19.59 -5.39
N THR A 108 -20.08 -20.32 -6.35
CA THR A 108 -20.68 -21.52 -6.96
C THR A 108 -19.74 -22.72 -6.94
N GLN A 109 -19.41 -23.22 -5.75
CA GLN A 109 -19.10 -24.65 -5.59
C GLN A 109 -19.46 -25.15 -4.19
N PHE A 110 -20.75 -25.11 -3.87
CA PHE A 110 -21.31 -26.08 -2.92
C PHE A 110 -21.28 -27.44 -3.61
N GLU A 111 -20.29 -28.28 -3.29
CA GLU A 111 -20.55 -29.72 -3.38
C GLU A 111 -21.54 -30.06 -2.27
N GLU A 112 -22.60 -30.78 -2.63
CA GLU A 112 -23.64 -31.22 -1.70
C GLU A 112 -23.10 -32.31 -0.77
N SER A 113 -22.38 -31.88 0.27
CA SER A 113 -22.36 -32.62 1.53
C SER A 113 -23.81 -32.81 2.01
N PRO A 114 -24.17 -33.97 2.62
CA PRO A 114 -25.50 -34.20 3.18
C PRO A 114 -25.84 -33.29 4.38
N GLU A 115 -24.92 -32.41 4.80
CA GLU A 115 -25.12 -31.47 5.89
C GLU A 115 -25.94 -30.24 5.45
N SER A 116 -26.85 -29.77 6.32
CA SER A 116 -27.70 -28.60 6.03
C SER A 116 -26.86 -27.35 5.74
N VAL A 117 -27.22 -26.59 4.69
CA VAL A 117 -26.62 -25.28 4.35
C VAL A 117 -26.54 -24.35 5.57
N THR A 118 -27.57 -24.38 6.43
CA THR A 118 -27.61 -23.61 7.68
C THR A 118 -26.54 -24.06 8.69
N ALA A 119 -26.27 -25.36 8.79
CA ALA A 119 -25.25 -25.90 9.68
C ALA A 119 -23.83 -25.55 9.19
N SER A 120 -23.56 -25.72 7.90
CA SER A 120 -22.29 -25.29 7.27
C SER A 120 -22.05 -23.78 7.47
N TRP A 121 -23.10 -22.96 7.31
CA TRP A 121 -23.05 -21.52 7.59
C TRP A 121 -22.74 -21.19 9.06
N MET A 122 -23.39 -21.89 10.00
CA MET A 122 -23.12 -21.73 11.44
C MET A 122 -21.70 -22.17 11.81
N LYS A 123 -21.18 -23.26 11.22
CA LYS A 123 -19.78 -23.69 11.37
C LYS A 123 -18.81 -22.63 10.86
N LYS A 124 -19.04 -22.07 9.66
CA LYS A 124 -18.23 -20.97 9.08
C LYS A 124 -18.26 -19.72 9.96
N ARG A 125 -19.43 -19.36 10.51
CA ARG A 125 -19.60 -18.26 11.47
C ARG A 125 -18.78 -18.49 12.75
N PHE A 126 -18.96 -19.64 13.41
CA PHE A 126 -18.24 -20.00 14.63
C PHE A 126 -16.73 -19.93 14.42
N PHE A 127 -16.22 -20.49 13.31
CA PHE A 127 -14.81 -20.44 12.96
C PHE A 127 -14.27 -18.99 12.83
N VAL A 128 -15.03 -18.09 12.19
CA VAL A 128 -14.66 -16.66 12.09
C VAL A 128 -14.68 -15.98 13.46
N GLU A 129 -15.70 -16.22 14.29
CA GLU A 129 -15.80 -15.66 15.64
C GLU A 129 -14.63 -16.14 16.53
N THR A 130 -14.29 -17.43 16.49
CA THR A 130 -13.12 -17.98 17.20
C THR A 130 -11.79 -17.43 16.67
N LEU A 131 -11.63 -17.28 15.34
CA LEU A 131 -10.44 -16.64 14.75
C LEU A 131 -10.24 -15.21 15.27
N VAL A 132 -11.32 -14.40 15.32
CA VAL A 132 -11.26 -13.03 15.87
C VAL A 132 -10.90 -13.06 17.35
N GLY A 133 -11.46 -14.00 18.12
CA GLY A 133 -11.18 -14.17 19.55
C GLY A 133 -9.72 -14.52 19.88
N VAL A 134 -8.97 -15.13 18.95
CA VAL A 134 -7.55 -15.50 19.20
C VAL A 134 -6.51 -14.52 18.66
N LEU A 135 -6.91 -13.47 17.92
CA LEU A 135 -5.99 -12.49 17.34
C LEU A 135 -5.09 -11.83 18.40
N PRO A 136 -3.76 -11.71 18.18
CA PRO A 136 -2.86 -11.02 19.11
C PRO A 136 -3.30 -9.55 19.29
N PRO A 137 -3.42 -9.01 20.51
CA PRO A 137 -3.91 -7.65 20.74
C PRO A 137 -2.98 -6.55 20.20
N GLU A 138 -1.72 -6.88 19.91
CA GLU A 138 -0.70 -5.95 19.47
C GLU A 138 -0.98 -5.35 18.09
N LYS A 139 -0.71 -4.06 17.94
CA LYS A 139 -0.77 -3.36 16.65
C LYS A 139 0.23 -3.99 15.66
N ASP A 140 -0.16 -4.03 14.38
CA ASP A 140 0.64 -4.54 13.26
C ASP A 140 1.02 -6.04 13.34
N ALA A 141 0.55 -6.78 14.36
CA ALA A 141 0.74 -8.24 14.47
C ALA A 141 -0.06 -9.04 13.40
N ILE A 142 -1.13 -8.46 12.88
CA ILE A 142 -1.95 -9.01 11.79
C ILE A 142 -2.04 -7.96 10.67
N PRO A 143 -1.71 -8.28 9.41
CA PRO A 143 -1.77 -7.31 8.31
C PRO A 143 -3.17 -6.73 8.07
N CYS A 144 -3.29 -5.41 7.88
CA CYS A 144 -4.59 -4.74 7.66
C CYS A 144 -5.43 -5.36 6.54
N ASN A 145 -4.81 -5.76 5.41
CA ASN A 145 -5.50 -6.40 4.30
C ASN A 145 -6.06 -7.79 4.64
N PHE A 146 -5.47 -8.52 5.59
CA PHE A 146 -6.05 -9.76 6.11
C PHE A 146 -7.26 -9.46 7.00
N LEU A 147 -7.16 -8.46 7.89
CA LEU A 147 -8.32 -8.05 8.71
C LEU A 147 -9.50 -7.57 7.88
N LEU A 148 -9.27 -6.86 6.78
CA LEU A 148 -10.32 -6.42 5.86
C LEU A 148 -11.02 -7.59 5.15
N ARG A 149 -10.27 -8.60 4.70
CA ARG A 149 -10.85 -9.84 4.14
C ARG A 149 -11.63 -10.62 5.21
N LEU A 150 -11.07 -10.73 6.41
CA LEU A 150 -11.75 -11.36 7.56
C LEU A 150 -13.03 -10.60 7.92
N LEU A 151 -13.05 -9.26 7.84
CA LEU A 151 -14.25 -8.45 8.04
C LEU A 151 -15.28 -8.63 6.91
N ARG A 152 -14.85 -8.74 5.64
CA ARG A 152 -15.75 -9.10 4.53
C ARG A 152 -16.43 -10.46 4.82
N THR A 153 -15.66 -11.48 5.19
CA THR A 153 -16.21 -12.80 5.54
C THR A 153 -17.10 -12.73 6.78
N ALA A 154 -16.73 -11.95 7.80
CA ALA A 154 -17.48 -11.77 9.03
C ALA A 154 -18.84 -11.09 8.82
N ASN A 155 -18.88 -10.04 7.98
CA ASN A 155 -20.12 -9.40 7.57
C ASN A 155 -20.98 -10.35 6.73
N MET A 156 -20.37 -11.11 5.81
CA MET A 156 -21.08 -12.10 5.00
C MET A 156 -21.77 -13.16 5.87
N VAL A 157 -21.08 -13.76 6.85
CA VAL A 157 -21.65 -14.78 7.75
C VAL A 157 -22.47 -14.22 8.91
N GLY A 158 -22.55 -12.89 9.03
CA GLY A 158 -23.37 -12.17 10.01
C GLY A 158 -22.92 -12.34 11.47
N VAL A 159 -21.61 -12.34 11.75
CA VAL A 159 -21.06 -12.51 13.12
C VAL A 159 -21.61 -11.52 14.13
N GLU A 160 -21.43 -11.81 15.41
CA GLU A 160 -21.89 -10.93 16.49
C GLU A 160 -21.22 -9.54 16.42
N ALA A 161 -21.97 -8.51 16.86
CA ALA A 161 -21.50 -7.13 16.80
C ALA A 161 -20.19 -6.90 17.57
N SER A 162 -19.94 -7.64 18.65
CA SER A 162 -18.68 -7.63 19.41
C SER A 162 -17.47 -7.95 18.53
N TYR A 163 -17.49 -9.09 17.83
CA TYR A 163 -16.41 -9.50 16.90
C TYR A 163 -16.27 -8.54 15.71
N ARG A 164 -17.38 -8.03 15.16
CA ARG A 164 -17.34 -7.02 14.09
C ARG A 164 -16.68 -5.72 14.57
N HIS A 165 -17.01 -5.26 15.78
CA HIS A 165 -16.40 -4.05 16.36
C HIS A 165 -14.93 -4.25 16.76
N GLU A 166 -14.53 -5.46 17.16
CA GLU A 166 -13.12 -5.85 17.36
C GLU A 166 -12.31 -5.68 16.07
N LEU A 167 -12.82 -6.21 14.95
CA LEU A 167 -12.23 -6.05 13.62
C LEU A 167 -12.20 -4.59 13.17
N GLU A 168 -13.33 -3.87 13.26
CA GLU A 168 -13.40 -2.44 12.91
C GLU A 168 -12.34 -1.62 13.66
N ARG A 169 -12.17 -1.86 14.97
CA ARG A 169 -11.18 -1.13 15.80
C ARG A 169 -9.75 -1.40 15.33
N ARG A 170 -9.40 -2.67 15.09
CA ARG A 170 -8.06 -3.07 14.65
C ARG A 170 -7.71 -2.52 13.27
N ILE A 171 -8.65 -2.60 12.32
CA ILE A 171 -8.50 -2.03 10.97
C ILE A 171 -8.31 -0.51 11.07
N SER A 172 -9.12 0.16 11.88
CA SER A 172 -9.03 1.62 12.09
C SER A 172 -7.67 2.06 12.65
N TRP A 173 -6.94 1.19 13.36
CA TRP A 173 -5.61 1.52 13.88
C TRP A 173 -4.49 1.40 12.84
N GLN A 174 -4.73 0.75 11.70
CA GLN A 174 -3.74 0.55 10.63
C GLN A 174 -4.30 0.77 9.20
N LEU A 175 -5.36 1.59 9.07
CA LEU A 175 -6.00 1.92 7.80
C LEU A 175 -5.03 2.54 6.78
N ASP A 176 -3.92 3.14 7.22
CA ASP A 176 -2.82 3.62 6.39
C ASP A 176 -1.99 2.51 5.70
N GLN A 177 -2.27 1.24 5.99
CA GLN A 177 -1.71 0.05 5.36
C GLN A 177 -2.73 -0.71 4.47
N ALA A 178 -3.99 -0.25 4.44
CA ALA A 178 -5.04 -0.88 3.63
C ALA A 178 -4.85 -0.62 2.13
N SER A 179 -5.19 -1.62 1.31
CA SER A 179 -5.36 -1.45 -0.14
C SER A 179 -6.80 -1.10 -0.48
N LEU A 180 -7.02 -0.43 -1.62
CA LEU A 180 -8.36 -0.14 -2.13
C LEU A 180 -9.18 -1.44 -2.32
N ARG A 181 -8.59 -2.46 -2.95
CA ARG A 181 -9.21 -3.76 -3.24
C ARG A 181 -9.87 -4.42 -2.03
N GLU A 182 -9.19 -4.40 -0.87
CA GLU A 182 -9.74 -5.02 0.34
C GLU A 182 -10.67 -4.08 1.13
N LEU A 183 -10.61 -2.76 0.90
CA LEU A 183 -11.54 -1.79 1.50
C LEU A 183 -12.91 -1.78 0.79
N VAL A 184 -12.98 -2.19 -0.48
CA VAL A 184 -14.24 -2.33 -1.25
C VAL A 184 -15.03 -3.56 -0.75
N ILE A 185 -15.66 -3.43 0.41
CA ILE A 185 -16.48 -4.48 1.05
C ILE A 185 -17.94 -4.35 0.57
N PRO A 186 -18.55 -5.43 0.00
CA PRO A 186 -19.95 -5.42 -0.39
C PRO A 186 -20.90 -5.19 0.78
N SER A 187 -22.06 -4.60 0.50
CA SER A 187 -23.19 -4.58 1.44
C SER A 187 -23.84 -5.96 1.48
N PHE A 188 -23.93 -6.58 2.67
CA PHE A 188 -24.62 -7.85 2.89
C PHE A 188 -26.02 -7.66 3.51
N SER A 189 -26.52 -6.43 3.59
CA SER A 189 -27.86 -6.14 4.12
C SER A 189 -28.92 -6.22 3.03
N HIS A 190 -29.94 -7.05 3.26
CA HIS A 190 -31.10 -7.21 2.37
C HIS A 190 -32.02 -5.97 2.31
N THR A 191 -31.81 -4.97 3.17
CA THR A 191 -32.54 -3.69 3.16
C THR A 191 -31.76 -2.55 2.49
N CYS A 192 -30.53 -2.80 2.05
CA CYS A 192 -29.63 -1.77 1.53
C CYS A 192 -29.66 -1.78 0.00
N GLY A 193 -29.81 -0.60 -0.61
CA GLY A 193 -29.76 -0.45 -2.07
C GLY A 193 -28.34 -0.35 -2.65
N THR A 194 -27.34 -0.03 -1.82
CA THR A 194 -25.96 0.16 -2.30
C THR A 194 -25.22 -1.18 -2.44
N LEU A 195 -24.34 -1.25 -3.44
CA LEU A 195 -23.45 -2.39 -3.66
C LEU A 195 -22.38 -2.50 -2.58
N LEU A 196 -21.97 -1.38 -1.98
CA LEU A 196 -20.88 -1.29 -1.00
C LEU A 196 -21.37 -0.82 0.37
N ASP A 197 -20.73 -1.33 1.44
CA ASP A 197 -20.92 -0.84 2.82
C ASP A 197 -20.13 0.46 3.03
N VAL A 198 -20.67 1.58 2.52
CA VAL A 198 -20.06 2.91 2.65
C VAL A 198 -20.08 3.39 4.09
N GLU A 199 -21.12 3.04 4.87
CA GLU A 199 -21.17 3.34 6.30
C GLU A 199 -20.01 2.70 7.07
N LEU A 200 -19.61 1.47 6.75
CA LEU A 200 -18.41 0.83 7.33
C LEU A 200 -17.17 1.67 7.08
N VAL A 201 -16.94 2.12 5.85
CA VAL A 201 -15.77 2.95 5.54
C VAL A 201 -15.84 4.30 6.28
N ILE A 202 -17.03 4.89 6.42
CA ILE A 202 -17.25 6.08 7.28
C ILE A 202 -16.89 5.77 8.74
N ARG A 203 -17.30 4.61 9.30
CA ARG A 203 -16.94 4.19 10.67
C ARG A 203 -15.43 4.01 10.82
N LEU A 204 -14.77 3.32 9.89
CA LEU A 204 -13.32 3.07 9.91
C LEU A 204 -12.52 4.38 9.84
N VAL A 205 -12.87 5.29 8.93
CA VAL A 205 -12.17 6.57 8.76
C VAL A 205 -12.38 7.48 9.98
N LYS A 206 -13.61 7.58 10.50
CA LYS A 206 -13.89 8.37 11.71
C LYS A 206 -13.13 7.84 12.93
N ARG A 207 -13.03 6.51 13.11
CA ARG A 207 -12.19 5.91 14.17
C ARG A 207 -10.70 6.17 13.93
N PHE A 208 -10.19 6.03 12.71
CA PHE A 208 -8.79 6.33 12.37
C PHE A 208 -8.41 7.78 12.71
N VAL A 209 -9.27 8.75 12.37
CA VAL A 209 -9.07 10.18 12.68
C VAL A 209 -9.24 10.46 14.18
N GLY A 210 -10.13 9.76 14.88
CA GLY A 210 -10.26 9.87 16.33
C GLY A 210 -8.95 9.53 17.07
N LEU A 211 -8.22 8.52 16.60
CA LEU A 211 -6.91 8.10 17.16
C LEU A 211 -5.79 9.14 16.94
N ASP A 212 -5.94 10.09 16.01
CA ASP A 212 -4.96 11.16 15.78
C ASP A 212 -4.96 12.19 16.93
N SER A 213 -6.09 12.35 17.62
CA SER A 213 -6.23 13.28 18.75
C SER A 213 -5.34 12.94 19.97
N GLU A 214 -4.86 11.70 20.05
CA GLU A 214 -3.90 11.22 21.06
C GLU A 214 -2.43 11.40 20.61
N GLY A 215 -2.18 12.03 19.45
CA GLY A 215 -0.84 12.19 18.85
C GLY A 215 -0.26 10.89 18.28
N ALA A 216 -1.07 9.83 18.16
CA ALA A 216 -0.63 8.48 17.81
C ALA A 216 -0.39 8.26 16.30
N LYS A 217 -0.62 9.26 15.45
CA LYS A 217 -0.54 9.14 13.99
C LYS A 217 0.43 10.17 13.38
N SER A 218 1.19 9.70 12.39
CA SER A 218 2.03 10.57 11.56
C SER A 218 1.18 11.21 10.47
N GLY A 219 1.48 12.46 10.09
CA GLY A 219 0.87 13.12 8.93
C GLY A 219 1.02 12.30 7.63
N ALA A 220 2.06 11.47 7.50
CA ALA A 220 2.19 10.54 6.38
C ALA A 220 1.08 9.47 6.33
N ALA A 221 0.59 9.01 7.49
CA ALA A 221 -0.52 8.06 7.59
C ALA A 221 -1.85 8.72 7.19
N LEU A 222 -2.10 9.94 7.65
CA LEU A 222 -3.26 10.76 7.22
C LEU A 222 -3.27 10.97 5.70
N VAL A 223 -2.14 11.31 5.08
CA VAL A 223 -2.02 11.48 3.62
C VAL A 223 -2.29 10.17 2.86
N LYS A 224 -1.85 9.02 3.37
CA LYS A 224 -2.17 7.71 2.77
C LYS A 224 -3.67 7.42 2.85
N VAL A 225 -4.29 7.60 4.02
CA VAL A 225 -5.74 7.37 4.20
C VAL A 225 -6.56 8.35 3.37
N ALA A 226 -6.15 9.61 3.21
CA ALA A 226 -6.84 10.55 2.33
C ALA A 226 -6.85 10.09 0.86
N LYS A 227 -5.70 9.63 0.34
CA LYS A 227 -5.64 9.04 -1.01
C LYS A 227 -6.49 7.78 -1.15
N LEU A 228 -6.51 6.93 -0.12
CA LEU A 228 -7.33 5.71 -0.09
C LEU A 228 -8.83 6.04 -0.10
N VAL A 229 -9.26 7.02 0.70
CA VAL A 229 -10.66 7.50 0.76
C VAL A 229 -11.08 8.16 -0.55
N ASP A 230 -10.23 8.99 -1.15
CA ASP A 230 -10.53 9.62 -2.45
C ASP A 230 -10.62 8.60 -3.60
N CYS A 231 -9.83 7.52 -3.53
CA CYS A 231 -9.98 6.38 -4.44
C CYS A 231 -11.28 5.60 -4.16
N TYR A 232 -11.59 5.28 -2.91
CA TYR A 232 -12.81 4.57 -2.54
C TYR A 232 -14.08 5.36 -2.94
N LEU A 233 -14.09 6.67 -2.71
CA LEU A 233 -15.18 7.55 -3.13
C LEU A 233 -15.36 7.55 -4.66
N ALA A 234 -14.28 7.42 -5.44
CA ALA A 234 -14.38 7.33 -6.89
C ALA A 234 -14.98 5.99 -7.38
N GLU A 235 -14.71 4.89 -6.69
CA GLU A 235 -15.35 3.59 -6.95
C GLU A 235 -16.83 3.60 -6.53
N ALA A 236 -17.11 4.01 -5.28
CA ALA A 236 -18.46 4.05 -4.72
C ALA A 236 -19.38 5.02 -5.48
N ALA A 237 -18.83 6.12 -6.03
CA ALA A 237 -19.58 7.10 -6.81
C ALA A 237 -20.18 6.57 -8.12
N VAL A 238 -19.80 5.38 -8.58
CA VAL A 238 -20.40 4.72 -9.76
C VAL A 238 -21.76 4.10 -9.42
N ASP A 239 -22.01 3.76 -8.16
CA ASP A 239 -23.28 3.21 -7.68
C ASP A 239 -24.35 4.31 -7.64
N ALA A 240 -25.39 4.17 -8.46
CA ALA A 240 -26.51 5.12 -8.56
C ALA A 240 -27.40 5.18 -7.30
N ASN A 241 -27.25 4.22 -6.39
CA ASN A 241 -27.96 4.20 -5.10
C ASN A 241 -27.18 4.88 -3.97
N LEU A 242 -25.95 5.37 -4.23
CA LEU A 242 -25.14 6.05 -3.21
C LEU A 242 -25.77 7.40 -2.80
N SER A 243 -26.15 7.53 -1.53
CA SER A 243 -26.73 8.78 -1.05
C SER A 243 -25.70 9.91 -1.03
N LEU A 244 -26.16 11.12 -1.36
CA LEU A 244 -25.37 12.34 -1.27
C LEU A 244 -24.84 12.57 0.15
N SER A 245 -25.63 12.18 1.17
CA SER A 245 -25.28 12.31 2.59
C SER A 245 -24.05 11.48 2.95
N GLU A 246 -24.00 10.22 2.54
CA GLU A 246 -22.85 9.34 2.76
C GLU A 246 -21.61 9.83 2.02
N PHE A 247 -21.76 10.20 0.74
CA PHE A 247 -20.66 10.74 -0.07
C PHE A 247 -20.03 11.97 0.60
N VAL A 248 -20.85 12.97 0.98
CA VAL A 248 -20.38 14.20 1.64
C VAL A 248 -19.79 13.90 3.02
N THR A 249 -20.40 13.00 3.79
CA THR A 249 -19.92 12.59 5.11
C THR A 249 -18.55 11.94 5.05
N LEU A 250 -18.30 11.07 4.06
CA LEU A 250 -17.01 10.40 3.88
C LEU A 250 -15.95 11.36 3.30
N ALA A 251 -16.31 12.18 2.31
CA ALA A 251 -15.41 13.18 1.73
C ALA A 251 -14.88 14.18 2.78
N GLY A 252 -15.75 14.60 3.71
CA GLY A 252 -15.44 15.48 4.84
C GLY A 252 -14.94 14.80 6.12
N ALA A 253 -14.76 13.48 6.14
CA ALA A 253 -14.36 12.75 7.36
C ALA A 253 -12.89 12.98 7.79
N LEU A 254 -12.06 13.53 6.90
CA LEU A 254 -10.63 13.77 7.11
C LEU A 254 -10.33 15.27 7.24
N PRO A 255 -9.33 15.67 8.05
CA PRO A 255 -8.95 17.06 8.20
C PRO A 255 -8.38 17.62 6.89
N SER A 256 -8.58 18.92 6.65
CA SER A 256 -8.22 19.58 5.39
C SER A 256 -6.73 19.49 5.04
N HIS A 257 -5.83 19.35 6.01
CA HIS A 257 -4.39 19.21 5.78
C HIS A 257 -3.96 17.79 5.35
N ALA A 258 -4.83 16.77 5.46
CA ALA A 258 -4.53 15.41 5.02
C ALA A 258 -4.45 15.29 3.48
N ARG A 259 -5.11 16.20 2.74
CA ARG A 259 -5.02 16.32 1.29
C ARG A 259 -4.00 17.40 0.91
N ALA A 260 -2.88 16.98 0.31
CA ALA A 260 -1.92 17.89 -0.32
C ALA A 260 -2.41 18.40 -1.69
N THR A 261 -3.06 17.52 -2.45
CA THR A 261 -3.81 17.84 -3.68
C THR A 261 -5.23 17.31 -3.56
N ASP A 262 -6.18 17.99 -4.19
CA ASP A 262 -7.61 17.63 -4.14
C ASP A 262 -8.09 16.90 -5.42
N ASP A 263 -7.17 16.55 -6.33
CA ASP A 263 -7.45 15.89 -7.62
C ASP A 263 -8.25 14.59 -7.48
N GLY A 264 -7.95 13.79 -6.45
CA GLY A 264 -8.66 12.54 -6.15
C GLY A 264 -10.11 12.79 -5.74
N LEU A 265 -10.32 13.76 -4.85
CA LEU A 265 -11.65 14.22 -4.43
C LEU A 265 -12.43 14.85 -5.60
N TYR A 266 -11.77 15.65 -6.45
CA TYR A 266 -12.35 16.18 -7.68
C TYR A 266 -12.83 15.06 -8.61
N ARG A 267 -11.99 14.04 -8.85
CA ARG A 267 -12.37 12.87 -9.67
C ARG A 267 -13.57 12.13 -9.07
N ALA A 268 -13.61 11.92 -7.76
CA ALA A 268 -14.73 11.26 -7.10
C ALA A 268 -16.04 12.06 -7.23
N ILE A 269 -15.99 13.39 -7.03
CA ILE A 269 -17.14 14.29 -7.23
C ILE A 269 -17.59 14.26 -8.69
N ASP A 270 -16.64 14.26 -9.65
CA ASP A 270 -16.98 14.19 -11.06
C ASP A 270 -17.70 12.89 -11.44
N THR A 271 -17.19 11.74 -10.97
CA THR A 271 -17.85 10.44 -11.13
C THR A 271 -19.25 10.46 -10.52
N TYR A 272 -19.40 11.02 -9.30
CA TYR A 272 -20.70 11.09 -8.62
C TYR A 272 -21.71 11.90 -9.43
N LEU A 273 -21.31 13.08 -9.92
CA LEU A 273 -22.11 13.93 -10.79
C LEU A 273 -22.39 13.31 -12.17
N LYS A 274 -21.61 12.31 -12.60
CA LYS A 274 -21.87 11.52 -13.81
C LYS A 274 -22.97 10.47 -13.58
N ALA A 275 -22.86 9.72 -12.49
CA ALA A 275 -23.76 8.63 -12.14
C ALA A 275 -25.11 9.12 -11.61
N HIS A 276 -25.18 10.33 -11.06
CA HIS A 276 -26.39 10.91 -10.47
C HIS A 276 -26.86 12.21 -11.18
N PRO A 277 -27.40 12.14 -12.42
CA PRO A 277 -27.90 13.31 -13.14
C PRO A 277 -29.02 14.09 -12.42
N SER A 278 -29.76 13.42 -11.53
CA SER A 278 -30.87 13.96 -10.74
C SER A 278 -30.45 14.91 -9.60
N VAL A 279 -29.15 14.98 -9.26
CA VAL A 279 -28.63 15.83 -8.18
C VAL A 279 -28.96 17.31 -8.44
N SER A 280 -29.55 17.98 -7.45
CA SER A 280 -30.07 19.35 -7.57
C SER A 280 -28.96 20.39 -7.76
N LYS A 281 -29.29 21.57 -8.29
CA LYS A 281 -28.31 22.65 -8.51
C LYS A 281 -27.63 23.11 -7.22
N GLU A 282 -28.33 23.10 -6.08
CA GLU A 282 -27.72 23.46 -4.79
C GLU A 282 -26.81 22.34 -4.26
N ASP A 283 -27.16 21.08 -4.50
CA ASP A 283 -26.34 19.92 -4.10
C ASP A 283 -25.05 19.84 -4.93
N ARG A 284 -25.10 20.10 -6.25
CA ARG A 284 -23.89 20.23 -7.08
C ARG A 284 -22.97 21.35 -6.56
N LYS A 285 -23.56 22.48 -6.18
CA LYS A 285 -22.88 23.60 -5.53
C LYS A 285 -22.39 23.22 -4.12
N GLY A 286 -23.01 22.27 -3.44
CA GLY A 286 -22.55 21.66 -2.19
C GLY A 286 -21.29 20.83 -2.38
N LEU A 287 -21.34 19.86 -3.30
CA LEU A 287 -20.23 18.99 -3.67
C LEU A 287 -19.00 19.81 -4.12
N CYS A 288 -19.18 20.78 -5.02
CA CYS A 288 -18.07 21.61 -5.50
C CYS A 288 -17.42 22.49 -4.41
N ARG A 289 -18.09 22.76 -3.28
CA ARG A 289 -17.49 23.47 -2.12
C ARG A 289 -16.53 22.60 -1.31
N LEU A 290 -16.51 21.29 -1.50
CA LEU A 290 -15.59 20.37 -0.82
C LEU A 290 -14.16 20.44 -1.40
N ILE A 291 -13.99 21.00 -2.59
CA ILE A 291 -12.71 21.10 -3.31
C ILE A 291 -12.06 22.46 -3.01
N ASP A 292 -10.82 22.46 -2.54
CA ASP A 292 -9.98 23.65 -2.51
C ASP A 292 -9.29 23.80 -3.88
N SER A 293 -9.79 24.72 -4.72
CA SER A 293 -9.24 24.95 -6.07
C SER A 293 -7.76 25.36 -6.09
N ARG A 294 -7.20 25.80 -4.96
CA ARG A 294 -5.77 26.10 -4.82
C ARG A 294 -4.91 24.84 -4.78
N LYS A 295 -5.49 23.69 -4.42
CA LYS A 295 -4.84 22.37 -4.32
C LYS A 295 -5.01 21.47 -5.54
N LEU A 296 -5.78 21.90 -6.53
CA LEU A 296 -5.85 21.19 -7.82
C LEU A 296 -4.51 21.35 -8.57
N THR A 297 -4.08 20.29 -9.25
CA THR A 297 -3.03 20.35 -10.28
C THR A 297 -3.52 21.14 -11.50
N PRO A 298 -2.63 21.69 -12.35
CA PRO A 298 -3.06 22.42 -13.55
C PRO A 298 -3.87 21.54 -14.51
N GLU A 299 -3.58 20.23 -14.59
CA GLU A 299 -4.35 19.27 -15.38
C GLU A 299 -5.76 19.08 -14.82
N ALA A 300 -5.90 18.90 -13.50
CA ALA A 300 -7.21 18.80 -12.83
C ALA A 300 -8.01 20.11 -12.92
N SER A 301 -7.33 21.27 -12.79
CA SER A 301 -7.92 22.60 -12.97
C SER A 301 -8.44 22.82 -14.39
N LEU A 302 -7.69 22.40 -15.42
CA LEU A 302 -8.13 22.46 -16.81
C LEU A 302 -9.38 21.61 -17.05
N HIS A 303 -9.40 20.36 -16.56
CA HIS A 303 -10.56 19.49 -16.67
C HIS A 303 -11.77 20.06 -15.93
N ALA A 304 -11.57 20.61 -14.72
CA ALA A 304 -12.62 21.25 -13.93
C ALA A 304 -13.19 22.51 -14.60
N ALA A 305 -12.35 23.29 -15.29
CA ALA A 305 -12.79 24.47 -16.02
C ALA A 305 -13.63 24.16 -17.28
N GLN A 306 -13.46 22.97 -17.86
CA GLN A 306 -14.19 22.49 -19.05
C GLN A 306 -15.43 21.66 -18.70
N ASN A 307 -15.68 21.39 -17.42
CA ASN A 307 -16.71 20.44 -16.99
C ASN A 307 -18.10 21.07 -16.89
N GLU A 308 -18.98 20.76 -17.84
CA GLU A 308 -20.37 21.27 -17.89
C GLU A 308 -21.23 20.89 -16.67
N ARG A 309 -20.84 19.87 -15.90
CA ARG A 309 -21.54 19.47 -14.66
C ARG A 309 -21.27 20.41 -13.49
N PHE A 310 -20.20 21.21 -13.56
CA PHE A 310 -19.82 22.14 -12.49
C PHE A 310 -20.61 23.46 -12.59
N PRO A 311 -21.06 24.03 -11.46
CA PRO A 311 -21.63 25.38 -11.46
C PRO A 311 -20.60 26.42 -11.91
N VAL A 312 -21.03 27.40 -12.72
CA VAL A 312 -20.18 28.49 -13.26
C VAL A 312 -19.33 29.17 -12.17
N ARG A 313 -19.87 29.36 -10.96
CA ARG A 313 -19.12 29.92 -9.83
C ARG A 313 -17.91 29.07 -9.41
N ALA A 314 -18.02 27.74 -9.45
CA ALA A 314 -16.91 26.84 -9.14
C ALA A 314 -15.83 26.89 -10.25
N VAL A 315 -16.24 26.92 -11.52
CA VAL A 315 -15.33 27.11 -12.67
C VAL A 315 -14.53 28.41 -12.53
N ILE A 316 -15.20 29.53 -12.18
CA ILE A 316 -14.52 30.82 -11.94
C ILE A 316 -13.52 30.73 -10.77
N GLN A 317 -13.84 30.00 -9.69
CA GLN A 317 -12.92 29.80 -8.56
C GLN A 317 -11.70 28.94 -8.91
N VAL A 318 -11.81 28.02 -9.88
CA VAL A 318 -10.68 27.25 -10.43
C VAL A 318 -9.82 28.13 -11.34
N LEU A 319 -10.42 28.87 -12.27
CA LEU A 319 -9.68 29.77 -13.15
C LEU A 319 -8.94 30.87 -12.39
N LEU A 320 -9.57 31.43 -11.35
CA LEU A 320 -8.92 32.43 -10.48
C LEU A 320 -7.77 31.83 -9.66
N SER A 321 -7.89 30.58 -9.17
CA SER A 321 -6.79 29.95 -8.44
C SER A 321 -5.58 29.70 -9.35
N GLU A 322 -5.79 29.22 -10.58
CA GLU A 322 -4.73 29.09 -11.60
C GLU A 322 -4.09 30.45 -11.94
N GLN A 323 -4.89 31.50 -12.14
CA GLN A 323 -4.36 32.85 -12.39
C GLN A 323 -3.47 33.33 -11.22
N THR A 324 -3.84 33.07 -9.97
CA THR A 324 -2.99 33.43 -8.82
C THR A 324 -1.72 32.59 -8.71
N LYS A 325 -1.74 31.30 -9.11
CA LYS A 325 -0.52 30.46 -9.19
C LYS A 325 0.43 30.99 -10.27
N LEU A 326 -0.10 31.30 -11.46
CA LEU A 326 0.67 31.85 -12.58
C LEU A 326 1.26 33.22 -12.25
N ASN A 327 0.49 34.13 -11.66
CA ASN A 327 0.99 35.45 -11.25
C ASN A 327 2.10 35.33 -10.21
N ARG A 328 1.97 34.44 -9.20
CA ARG A 328 3.05 34.19 -8.22
C ARG A 328 4.34 33.68 -8.86
N ASN A 329 4.23 32.80 -9.86
CA ASN A 329 5.39 32.33 -10.62
C ASN A 329 6.00 33.45 -11.50
N LEU A 330 5.17 34.34 -12.01
CA LEU A 330 5.58 35.52 -12.78
C LEU A 330 6.24 36.58 -11.87
N ASP A 331 5.76 36.81 -10.65
CA ASP A 331 6.38 37.71 -9.67
C ASP A 331 7.76 37.18 -9.24
N TRP A 332 7.91 35.85 -9.11
CA TRP A 332 9.19 35.21 -8.80
C TRP A 332 10.19 35.25 -9.96
N SER A 333 9.73 35.19 -11.21
CA SER A 333 10.57 35.34 -12.42
C SER A 333 10.71 36.79 -12.91
N GLY A 334 9.88 37.71 -12.40
CA GLY A 334 9.66 39.04 -12.95
C GLY A 334 10.66 40.10 -12.52
N SER A 335 11.58 39.76 -11.62
CA SER A 335 12.60 40.67 -11.05
C SER A 335 13.68 41.14 -12.05
N LEU A 336 13.44 40.97 -13.36
CA LEU A 336 14.29 41.48 -14.44
C LEU A 336 13.58 42.46 -15.39
N ILE A 337 12.23 42.49 -15.47
CA ILE A 337 11.52 43.35 -16.45
C ILE A 337 10.13 43.84 -15.96
N SER A 338 10.06 44.68 -14.93
CA SER A 338 8.80 45.41 -14.60
C SER A 338 8.98 46.78 -13.90
N SER A 339 10.04 47.53 -14.24
CA SER A 339 10.19 48.92 -13.76
C SER A 339 9.66 49.96 -14.77
N THR A 340 8.34 50.05 -14.99
CA THR A 340 7.66 51.33 -15.32
C THR A 340 6.15 51.30 -14.99
N ARG A 341 5.68 52.37 -14.33
CA ARG A 341 4.27 52.71 -13.98
C ARG A 341 3.57 51.74 -12.98
N SER A 342 3.31 52.13 -11.73
CA SER A 342 2.58 53.35 -11.34
C SER A 342 2.94 53.80 -9.90
N PRO A 343 2.86 55.09 -9.55
CA PRO A 343 3.17 55.57 -8.20
C PRO A 343 1.94 55.59 -7.29
N ASN A 344 1.97 54.82 -6.20
CA ASN A 344 1.47 55.17 -4.85
C ASN A 344 1.61 53.95 -3.91
N GLY A 345 2.18 54.16 -2.71
CA GLY A 345 2.48 53.07 -1.77
C GLY A 345 3.87 53.15 -1.12
N VAL A 346 4.40 54.35 -0.89
CA VAL A 346 5.65 54.51 -0.14
C VAL A 346 5.37 54.25 1.34
N LEU A 347 5.63 53.01 1.78
CA LEU A 347 6.13 52.66 3.13
C LEU A 347 6.48 51.16 3.27
N ASP A 348 5.82 50.27 2.53
CA ASP A 348 5.98 48.80 2.73
C ASP A 348 7.18 48.16 1.98
N ALA A 349 7.66 48.82 0.91
CA ALA A 349 8.73 48.30 0.05
C ALA A 349 10.10 48.11 0.75
N CYS A 350 10.30 48.70 1.94
CA CYS A 350 11.57 48.57 2.67
C CYS A 350 11.65 47.35 3.60
N LEU A 351 10.52 46.84 4.10
CA LEU A 351 10.50 45.65 4.96
C LEU A 351 10.73 44.38 4.12
N SER A 352 9.91 44.20 3.08
CA SER A 352 10.02 43.06 2.15
C SER A 352 11.41 42.93 1.52
N LYS A 353 12.08 44.04 1.19
CA LYS A 353 13.42 44.00 0.55
C LYS A 353 14.52 43.51 1.49
N ARG A 354 14.43 43.79 2.81
CA ARG A 354 15.37 43.27 3.81
C ARG A 354 15.13 41.78 4.08
N GLU A 355 13.86 41.37 4.12
CA GLU A 355 13.46 39.98 4.35
C GLU A 355 13.77 39.07 3.13
N MET A 356 13.51 39.55 1.91
CA MET A 356 13.94 38.91 0.67
C MET A 356 15.46 38.73 0.62
N ASN A 357 16.23 39.75 1.03
CA ASN A 357 17.69 39.63 1.10
C ASN A 357 18.15 38.62 2.16
N ALA A 358 17.46 38.53 3.31
CA ALA A 358 17.75 37.51 4.32
C ALA A 358 17.52 36.09 3.76
N GLN A 359 16.39 35.84 3.11
CA GLN A 359 16.10 34.54 2.47
C GLN A 359 17.11 34.21 1.35
N HIS A 360 17.55 35.18 0.54
CA HIS A 360 18.59 34.95 -0.46
C HIS A 360 19.96 34.63 0.16
N MET A 361 20.28 35.22 1.31
CA MET A 361 21.49 34.89 2.08
C MET A 361 21.40 33.50 2.70
N GLU A 362 20.23 33.09 3.23
CA GLU A 362 19.99 31.74 3.73
C GLU A 362 20.09 30.70 2.61
N ILE A 363 19.49 30.94 1.43
CA ILE A 363 19.61 30.05 0.27
C ILE A 363 21.08 29.94 -0.19
N ARG A 364 21.85 31.03 -0.16
CA ARG A 364 23.29 30.99 -0.49
C ARG A 364 24.07 30.16 0.52
N LYS A 365 23.84 30.39 1.82
CA LYS A 365 24.46 29.63 2.92
C LYS A 365 24.10 28.15 2.88
N LEU A 366 22.83 27.81 2.60
CA LEU A 366 22.37 26.43 2.44
C LEU A 366 23.02 25.76 1.22
N LYS A 367 23.23 26.48 0.11
CA LYS A 367 23.99 25.95 -1.04
C LYS A 367 25.45 25.68 -0.68
N GLU A 368 26.11 26.61 0.01
CA GLU A 368 27.50 26.43 0.48
C GLU A 368 27.62 25.23 1.44
N GLU A 369 26.68 25.06 2.38
CA GLU A 369 26.62 23.89 3.25
C GLU A 369 26.36 22.59 2.48
N LEU A 370 25.49 22.60 1.46
CA LEU A 370 25.21 21.43 0.62
C LEU A 370 26.46 21.03 -0.18
N TYR A 371 27.18 21.99 -0.77
CA TYR A 371 28.49 21.72 -1.41
C TYR A 371 29.54 21.21 -0.42
N ARG A 372 29.57 21.74 0.82
CA ARG A 372 30.49 21.29 1.87
C ARG A 372 30.19 19.86 2.31
N VAL A 373 28.93 19.53 2.56
CA VAL A 373 28.48 18.17 2.89
C VAL A 373 28.74 17.21 1.73
N GLN A 374 28.47 17.61 0.49
CA GLN A 374 28.76 16.76 -0.68
C GLN A 374 30.27 16.52 -0.86
N SER A 375 31.11 17.52 -0.58
CA SER A 375 32.57 17.35 -0.52
C SER A 375 32.99 16.36 0.57
N GLN A 376 32.37 16.43 1.76
CA GLN A 376 32.62 15.47 2.85
C GLN A 376 32.17 14.05 2.49
N CYS A 377 30.99 13.88 1.86
CA CYS A 377 30.53 12.58 1.36
C CYS A 377 31.50 11.99 0.33
N ASN A 378 31.95 12.78 -0.63
CA ASN A 378 32.93 12.34 -1.64
C ASN A 378 34.27 11.98 -0.99
N ALA A 379 34.76 12.76 -0.03
CA ALA A 379 36.00 12.47 0.70
C ALA A 379 35.87 11.17 1.54
N MET A 380 34.72 10.95 2.17
CA MET A 380 34.42 9.74 2.94
C MET A 380 34.28 8.51 2.02
N GLN A 381 33.70 8.65 0.84
CA GLN A 381 33.67 7.61 -0.19
C GLN A 381 35.09 7.21 -0.63
N VAL A 382 35.96 8.18 -0.94
CA VAL A 382 37.36 7.90 -1.29
C VAL A 382 38.13 7.25 -0.12
N GLN A 383 37.83 7.60 1.13
CA GLN A 383 38.40 6.88 2.28
C GLN A 383 37.88 5.45 2.41
N MET A 384 36.60 5.22 2.11
CA MET A 384 35.99 3.89 2.12
C MET A 384 36.60 2.99 1.02
N GLU A 385 36.77 3.51 -0.20
CA GLU A 385 37.46 2.82 -1.30
C GLU A 385 38.91 2.47 -0.91
N ARG A 386 39.68 3.42 -0.36
CA ARG A 386 41.04 3.15 0.16
C ARG A 386 41.09 2.14 1.30
N MET A 387 40.05 2.07 2.16
CA MET A 387 39.94 1.03 3.19
C MET A 387 39.60 -0.35 2.60
N VAL A 388 38.79 -0.40 1.54
CA VAL A 388 38.48 -1.63 0.80
C VAL A 388 39.73 -2.15 0.06
N GLU A 389 40.52 -1.28 -0.56
CA GLU A 389 41.81 -1.64 -1.17
C GLU A 389 42.83 -2.15 -0.14
N LYS A 390 42.97 -1.47 1.01
CA LYS A 390 43.83 -1.93 2.11
C LYS A 390 43.38 -3.30 2.65
N LYS A 391 42.08 -3.56 2.74
CA LYS A 391 41.56 -4.91 3.05
C LYS A 391 41.89 -5.93 1.96
N LYS A 392 41.74 -5.61 0.67
CA LYS A 392 42.20 -6.48 -0.45
C LYS A 392 43.70 -6.79 -0.36
N GLY A 393 44.53 -5.83 0.02
CA GLY A 393 45.97 -6.03 0.27
C GLY A 393 46.24 -7.01 1.43
N PHE A 394 45.53 -6.85 2.56
CA PHE A 394 45.66 -7.72 3.73
C PHE A 394 45.24 -9.16 3.44
N PHE A 395 44.19 -9.37 2.64
CA PHE A 395 43.78 -10.70 2.16
C PHE A 395 44.75 -11.32 1.14
N LYS A 396 45.57 -10.53 0.43
CA LYS A 396 46.56 -11.05 -0.53
C LYS A 396 47.82 -11.58 0.15
N TRP A 397 48.23 -11.03 1.29
CA TRP A 397 49.39 -11.53 2.04
C TRP A 397 49.10 -12.89 2.69
N MET A 398 47.86 -13.12 3.13
CA MET A 398 47.39 -14.40 3.68
C MET A 398 47.34 -15.56 2.66
N ARG A 399 47.72 -15.32 1.38
CA ARG A 399 47.75 -16.33 0.30
C ARG A 399 49.17 -16.77 -0.11
N PHE A 400 50.22 -16.23 0.52
CA PHE A 400 51.62 -16.61 0.25
C PHE A 400 52.33 -17.07 1.53
N GLY A 401 51.99 -18.30 1.96
CA GLY A 401 52.57 -18.94 3.14
C GLY A 401 52.26 -20.44 3.19
N VAL A 402 52.95 -21.22 2.37
CA VAL A 402 53.03 -22.70 2.46
C VAL A 402 54.27 -23.00 3.33
N MET A 403 54.29 -23.93 4.31
CA MET A 403 54.42 -25.39 4.15
C MET A 403 54.51 -26.07 5.58
N PRO A 404 54.62 -27.41 5.76
CA PRO A 404 53.49 -28.36 5.81
C PRO A 404 53.47 -29.34 7.03
N ASN A 405 52.49 -30.26 7.00
CA ASN A 405 52.34 -31.58 7.68
C ASN A 405 51.11 -31.66 8.62
N ALA A 406 50.37 -32.77 8.74
CA ALA A 406 50.19 -33.97 7.90
C ALA A 406 48.90 -34.70 8.37
N PHE A 407 48.51 -35.81 7.71
CA PHE A 407 47.25 -36.58 7.89
C PHE A 407 45.94 -35.84 7.49
N GLY A 408 44.98 -36.48 6.82
CA GLY A 408 45.03 -37.80 6.17
C GLY A 408 43.65 -38.36 5.77
N SER A 409 43.57 -38.84 4.51
CA SER A 409 42.56 -39.78 3.98
C SER A 409 41.16 -39.27 3.54
N LYS A 410 40.95 -39.37 2.20
CA LYS A 410 39.77 -39.87 1.43
C LYS A 410 38.33 -39.43 1.82
N GLY A 411 37.45 -39.09 0.88
CA GLY A 411 37.59 -39.03 -0.59
C GLY A 411 36.22 -38.98 -1.31
N PHE A 412 36.25 -38.83 -2.66
CA PHE A 412 35.10 -38.61 -3.57
C PHE A 412 34.30 -37.31 -3.30
N GLY A 413 33.92 -36.47 -4.27
CA GLY A 413 33.93 -36.54 -5.74
C GLY A 413 32.52 -36.13 -6.22
N GLY A 414 32.28 -35.24 -7.17
CA GLY A 414 33.08 -34.43 -8.08
C GLY A 414 32.06 -33.82 -9.08
N VAL A 415 32.16 -32.53 -9.39
CA VAL A 415 31.29 -31.86 -10.39
C VAL A 415 32.12 -30.88 -11.20
N GLU A 416 31.80 -30.77 -12.48
CA GLU A 416 32.56 -30.05 -13.50
C GLU A 416 32.31 -28.52 -13.45
N LYS A 417 33.41 -27.77 -13.60
CA LYS A 417 33.63 -26.77 -14.68
C LYS A 417 32.42 -26.54 -15.64
N ILE A 418 32.03 -25.30 -16.00
CA ILE A 418 32.89 -24.31 -16.68
C ILE A 418 32.34 -22.86 -16.55
N ASP A 419 33.29 -21.95 -16.33
CA ASP A 419 33.47 -20.54 -16.73
C ASP A 419 32.34 -19.48 -16.74
N GLU A 420 32.66 -18.40 -16.01
CA GLU A 420 32.14 -17.03 -16.06
C GLU A 420 33.06 -16.16 -16.97
N VAL A 421 32.83 -14.83 -17.01
CA VAL A 421 33.66 -13.75 -17.59
C VAL A 421 33.56 -13.65 -19.14
N VAL A 422 33.19 -12.54 -19.80
CA VAL A 422 33.85 -11.22 -20.01
C VAL A 422 32.81 -10.28 -20.67
N GLU A 423 32.68 -8.96 -20.49
CA GLU A 423 33.13 -7.91 -19.54
C GLU A 423 32.17 -6.69 -19.66
N GLY A 424 32.22 -5.67 -18.81
CA GLY A 424 32.80 -4.37 -19.21
C GLY A 424 32.21 -3.16 -18.45
N GLU A 425 32.97 -2.07 -18.33
CA GLU A 425 32.76 -1.01 -17.33
C GLU A 425 31.85 0.18 -17.70
N VAL A 426 31.16 0.69 -16.67
CA VAL A 426 30.97 2.10 -16.24
C VAL A 426 31.12 3.26 -17.25
N GLY A 427 30.14 4.17 -17.27
CA GLY A 427 30.35 5.52 -17.83
C GLY A 427 29.14 6.48 -17.84
N PHE A 428 28.72 7.04 -16.70
CA PHE A 428 27.76 8.16 -16.68
C PHE A 428 28.47 9.52 -16.77
N GLY A 429 28.36 10.20 -17.92
CA GLY A 429 28.83 11.57 -18.13
C GLY A 429 27.71 12.49 -18.61
N ARG A 430 27.43 13.57 -17.87
CA ARG A 430 26.58 14.69 -18.33
C ARG A 430 27.44 15.73 -19.04
N GLN A 431 27.02 16.18 -20.24
CA GLN A 431 27.08 17.60 -20.65
C GLN A 431 26.35 17.83 -21.99
N THR A 432 25.56 18.91 -22.05
CA THR A 432 25.08 19.58 -23.27
C THR A 432 26.04 20.71 -23.65
N PRO A 433 26.12 21.11 -24.94
CA PRO A 433 25.55 22.40 -25.33
C PRO A 433 24.87 22.42 -26.73
N MET A 434 24.52 23.62 -27.20
CA MET A 434 23.46 23.93 -28.19
C MET A 434 23.87 24.04 -29.67
N ASP A 435 22.83 24.06 -30.52
CA ASP A 435 22.66 24.80 -31.78
C ASP A 435 23.65 24.64 -32.95
N MET A 436 23.12 24.11 -34.07
CA MET A 436 23.27 24.78 -35.37
C MET A 436 22.16 24.44 -36.38
N LYS A 437 21.89 25.37 -37.31
CA LYS A 437 20.69 25.45 -38.16
C LYS A 437 20.91 24.95 -39.60
N THR A 438 19.80 24.54 -40.23
CA THR A 438 19.52 24.54 -41.69
C THR A 438 20.30 23.62 -42.65
N LYS A 439 19.55 22.80 -43.42
CA LYS A 439 19.19 23.15 -44.81
C LYS A 439 18.02 22.34 -45.40
N LEU A 440 17.34 22.99 -46.35
CA LEU A 440 16.03 22.70 -46.94
C LEU A 440 16.14 22.16 -48.38
N VAL A 441 15.36 21.14 -48.75
CA VAL A 441 14.90 20.77 -50.13
C VAL A 441 13.62 19.91 -49.94
N LYS A 442 12.34 20.30 -50.17
CA LYS A 442 11.60 20.84 -51.33
C LYS A 442 11.72 19.96 -52.59
N GLY A 443 10.74 19.18 -53.08
CA GLY A 443 9.31 18.99 -52.78
C GLY A 443 8.53 18.81 -54.10
N ARG A 444 7.39 18.09 -54.15
CA ARG A 444 6.40 18.14 -55.28
C ARG A 444 5.08 17.39 -55.01
N THR A 445 3.97 18.11 -55.08
CA THR A 445 2.64 17.66 -55.56
C THR A 445 2.51 18.10 -57.05
N PRO A 446 1.42 17.85 -57.82
CA PRO A 446 0.07 17.34 -57.46
C PRO A 446 -0.53 16.29 -58.44
N HIS A 447 -1.79 15.88 -58.24
CA HIS A 447 -2.89 16.07 -59.21
C HIS A 447 -4.29 15.75 -58.60
N LYS A 448 -5.33 16.46 -59.06
CA LYS A 448 -6.76 16.30 -58.70
C LYS A 448 -7.52 15.54 -59.79
N TRP A 449 -8.53 14.72 -59.43
CA TRP A 449 -9.81 14.45 -60.13
C TRP A 449 -10.70 13.66 -59.14
N ARG A 450 -12.05 13.72 -59.08
CA ARG A 450 -13.10 14.72 -59.40
C ARG A 450 -14.35 14.27 -58.60
N LYS A 451 -15.25 15.20 -58.21
CA LYS A 451 -16.55 14.85 -57.58
C LYS A 451 -17.53 14.21 -58.59
N SER A 452 -18.45 13.37 -58.09
CA SER A 452 -19.74 13.10 -58.72
C SER A 452 -20.86 12.95 -57.68
N LEU A 453 -21.78 13.91 -57.67
CA LEU A 453 -23.24 13.72 -57.59
C LEU A 453 -23.87 15.07 -57.96
N SER A 454 -24.73 15.07 -58.98
CA SER A 454 -25.37 16.20 -59.69
C SER A 454 -24.44 17.37 -60.07
#